data_AF-A0A7W7CVG6-F1
#
_entry.id   AF-A0A7W7CVG6-F1
#
_cell.length_a   1.000
_cell.length_b   1.000
_cell.length_c   1.000
_cell.angle_alpha   90.00
_cell.angle_beta   90.00
_cell.angle_gamma   90.00
#
_symmetry.space_group_name_H-M   'P 1'
#
loop_
_entity.id
_entity.type
_entity.pdbx_description
1 polymer ?
#
loop_
_entity_poly.entity_id
_entity_poly.type
_entity_poly.pdbx_seq_one_letter_code
_entity_poly.pdbx_strand_id
1 'polypeptide(L)'
;MAVVGRWWNGVWGRIGRRDVWLSVSFRVTARQGGSEGGRVLSWDFATEDAARAMVDRLRAAEGPGEWRELTLGRAASAPADEAPKDG
;
A
#
# COMPACT_ATOMS: atom_id res chain seq x y z
N MET A 1 9.43 7.57 6.94
CA MET A 1 10.13 6.97 5.77
C MET A 1 9.61 7.66 4.52
N ALA A 2 10.50 8.09 3.62
CA ALA A 2 10.06 8.68 2.36
C ALA A 2 9.50 7.59 1.43
N VAL A 3 8.34 7.87 0.83
CA VAL A 3 7.59 6.95 -0.04
C VAL A 3 7.65 7.50 -1.47
N VAL A 4 8.02 6.62 -2.41
CA VAL A 4 8.05 6.90 -3.86
C VAL A 4 6.67 6.71 -4.48
N GLY A 5 5.90 5.75 -3.98
CA GLY A 5 4.55 5.49 -4.46
C GLY A 5 3.69 4.79 -3.42
N ARG A 6 2.40 5.10 -3.40
CA ARG A 6 1.40 4.44 -2.55
C ARG A 6 0.13 4.20 -3.35
N TRP A 7 -0.42 3.00 -3.20
CA TRP A 7 -1.63 2.55 -3.86
C TRP A 7 -2.58 1.95 -2.83
N TRP A 8 -3.88 2.17 -3.03
CA TRP A 8 -4.93 1.52 -2.25
C TRP A 8 -6.04 1.02 -3.18
N ASN A 9 -6.70 -0.07 -2.81
CA ASN A 9 -7.70 -0.71 -3.67
C ASN A 9 -9.11 -0.11 -3.57
N GLY A 10 -9.29 1.04 -2.92
CA GLY A 10 -10.60 1.68 -2.80
C GLY A 10 -11.59 0.99 -1.86
N VAL A 11 -11.21 -0.13 -1.24
CA VAL A 11 -12.10 -0.91 -0.36
C VAL A 11 -11.97 -0.45 1.07
N TRP A 12 -13.10 -0.03 1.64
CA TRP A 12 -13.25 0.25 3.07
C TRP A 12 -13.66 -1.02 3.83
N GLY A 13 -13.21 -1.17 5.08
CA GLY A 13 -13.58 -2.30 5.95
C GLY A 13 -12.51 -3.38 6.15
N ARG A 14 -12.87 -4.45 6.88
CA ARG A 14 -11.91 -5.37 7.52
C ARG A 14 -11.32 -6.48 6.62
N ILE A 15 -12.06 -7.00 5.65
CA ILE A 15 -11.64 -8.23 4.93
C ILE A 15 -11.03 -7.91 3.55
N GLY A 16 -11.53 -6.89 2.87
CA GLY A 16 -11.15 -6.59 1.48
C GLY A 16 -10.11 -5.48 1.30
N ARG A 17 -9.71 -4.77 2.37
CA ARG A 17 -8.79 -3.64 2.27
C ARG A 17 -7.39 -4.10 1.84
N ARG A 18 -6.81 -3.42 0.85
CA ARG A 18 -5.43 -3.61 0.42
C ARG A 18 -4.74 -2.27 0.21
N ASP A 19 -3.57 -2.13 0.81
CA ASP A 19 -2.69 -0.98 0.62
C ASP A 19 -1.30 -1.50 0.20
N VAL A 20 -0.64 -0.82 -0.74
CA VAL A 20 0.75 -1.09 -1.14
C VAL A 20 1.52 0.22 -1.12
N TRP A 21 2.74 0.22 -0.60
CA TRP A 21 3.64 1.36 -0.71
C TRP A 21 5.07 0.94 -0.99
N LEU A 22 5.76 1.77 -1.77
CA LEU A 22 7.15 1.64 -2.16
C LEU A 22 7.94 2.79 -1.53
N SER A 23 8.95 2.47 -0.72
CA SER A 23 9.87 3.46 -0.15
C SER A 23 10.99 3.86 -1.11
N VAL A 24 11.68 4.96 -0.80
CA VAL A 24 12.93 5.36 -1.49
C VAL A 24 14.09 4.39 -1.27
N SER A 25 13.98 3.49 -0.28
CA SER A 25 14.97 2.45 -0.01
C SER A 25 14.62 1.13 -0.72
N PHE A 26 13.74 1.18 -1.71
CA PHE A 26 13.25 0.02 -2.46
C PHE A 26 12.60 -1.06 -1.60
N ARG A 27 12.02 -0.66 -0.47
CA ARG A 27 11.18 -1.53 0.35
C ARG A 27 9.74 -1.43 -0.13
N VAL A 28 9.17 -2.57 -0.50
CA VAL A 28 7.74 -2.70 -0.79
C VAL A 28 7.06 -3.24 0.44
N THR A 29 6.00 -2.58 0.90
CA THR A 29 5.14 -3.10 1.96
C THR A 29 3.72 -3.21 1.45
N ALA A 30 3.06 -4.33 1.77
CA ALA A 30 1.68 -4.59 1.43
C ALA A 30 0.88 -4.90 2.69
N ARG A 31 -0.27 -4.24 2.85
CA ARG A 31 -1.26 -4.56 3.86
C ARG A 31 -2.43 -5.29 3.20
N GLN A 32 -2.85 -6.41 3.79
CA GLN A 32 -4.08 -7.10 3.42
C GLN A 32 -4.96 -7.24 4.66
N GLY A 33 -6.19 -6.73 4.61
CA GLY A 33 -7.11 -6.67 5.74
C GLY A 33 -7.01 -5.39 6.59
N GLY A 34 -8.03 -5.18 7.44
CA GLY A 34 -8.21 -4.01 8.31
C GLY A 34 -7.45 -4.09 9.63
N SER A 35 -7.84 -3.28 10.62
CA SER A 35 -7.10 -3.10 11.89
C SER A 35 -7.27 -4.25 12.90
N GLU A 36 -8.23 -5.16 12.71
CA GLU A 36 -8.35 -6.43 13.44
C GLU A 36 -8.12 -7.61 12.48
N GLY A 37 -6.88 -8.08 12.35
CA GLY A 37 -6.55 -9.29 11.60
C GLY A 37 -5.92 -9.08 10.22
N GLY A 38 -5.56 -7.84 9.87
CA GLY A 38 -4.77 -7.60 8.67
C GLY A 38 -3.33 -8.11 8.80
N ARG A 39 -2.77 -8.63 7.71
CA ARG A 39 -1.34 -8.99 7.62
C ARG A 39 -0.58 -7.90 6.90
N VAL A 40 0.62 -7.59 7.41
CA VAL A 40 1.59 -6.73 6.73
C VAL A 40 2.72 -7.61 6.21
N LEU A 41 3.02 -7.46 4.93
CA LEU A 41 4.12 -8.15 4.24
C LEU A 41 5.11 -7.09 3.78
N SER A 42 6.40 -7.38 3.85
CA SER A 42 7.43 -6.47 3.39
C SER A 42 8.54 -7.22 2.66
N TRP A 43 9.09 -6.59 1.63
CA TRP A 43 10.20 -7.09 0.83
C TRP A 43 11.18 -5.95 0.56
N ASP A 44 12.47 -6.26 0.67
CA ASP A 44 13.56 -5.36 0.32
C ASP A 44 14.17 -5.81 -1.01
N PHE A 45 14.43 -4.86 -1.90
CA PHE A 45 15.01 -5.12 -3.22
C PHE A 45 16.31 -4.34 -3.42
N ALA A 46 17.20 -4.88 -4.26
CA ALA A 46 18.45 -4.23 -4.60
C ALA A 46 18.28 -3.05 -5.58
N THR A 47 17.18 -3.03 -6.34
CA THR A 47 16.91 -2.03 -7.39
C THR A 47 15.48 -1.53 -7.34
N GLU A 48 15.25 -0.30 -7.82
CA GLU A 48 13.92 0.28 -7.94
C GLU A 48 13.03 -0.55 -8.89
N ASP A 49 13.58 -1.01 -10.01
CA ASP A 49 12.87 -1.79 -11.02
C ASP A 49 12.28 -3.09 -10.44
N ALA A 50 13.08 -3.85 -9.67
CA ALA A 50 12.61 -5.06 -9.00
C ALA A 50 11.51 -4.75 -7.96
N ALA A 51 11.63 -3.63 -7.27
CA ALA A 51 10.62 -3.17 -6.32
C ALA A 51 9.31 -2.78 -7.03
N ARG A 52 9.38 -2.07 -8.16
CA ARG A 52 8.21 -1.74 -8.99
C ARG A 52 7.54 -2.99 -9.55
N ALA A 53 8.31 -3.97 -10.03
CA ALA A 53 7.78 -5.24 -10.50
C ALA A 53 6.97 -5.98 -9.40
N MET A 54 7.39 -5.90 -8.13
CA MET A 54 6.61 -6.44 -7.02
C MET A 54 5.32 -5.64 -6.78
N VAL A 55 5.37 -4.31 -6.85
CA VAL A 55 4.15 -3.47 -6.78
C VAL A 55 3.15 -3.87 -7.86
N ASP A 56 3.60 -4.02 -9.10
CA ASP A 56 2.73 -4.40 -10.23
C ASP A 56 2.13 -5.79 -10.02
N ARG A 57 2.90 -6.76 -9.53
CA ARG A 57 2.39 -8.09 -9.17
C ARG A 57 1.31 -8.02 -8.10
N LEU A 58 1.53 -7.23 -7.05
CA LEU A 58 0.55 -7.06 -5.96
C LEU A 58 -0.73 -6.37 -6.45
N ARG A 59 -0.62 -5.45 -7.41
CA ARG A 59 -1.77 -4.78 -8.02
C ARG A 59 -2.54 -5.67 -8.97
N ALA A 60 -1.85 -6.54 -9.71
CA ALA A 60 -2.46 -7.50 -10.63
C ALA A 60 -3.13 -8.69 -9.92
N ALA A 61 -2.78 -8.95 -8.65
CA ALA A 61 -3.36 -10.05 -7.89
C ALA A 61 -4.88 -9.87 -7.69
N GLU A 62 -5.66 -10.90 -8.00
CA GLU A 62 -7.12 -10.88 -7.89
C GLU A 62 -7.58 -10.47 -6.48
N GLY A 63 -8.61 -9.62 -6.42
CA GLY A 63 -9.16 -9.10 -5.19
C GLY A 63 -10.20 -8.01 -5.41
N PRO A 64 -10.89 -7.58 -4.35
CA PRO A 64 -11.95 -6.59 -4.46
C PRO A 64 -11.39 -5.18 -4.71
N GLY A 65 -12.19 -4.36 -5.39
CA GLY A 65 -11.93 -2.94 -5.61
C GLY A 65 -11.03 -2.62 -6.80
N GLU A 66 -10.67 -1.35 -6.92
CA GLU A 66 -9.84 -0.82 -8.00
C GLU A 66 -8.66 -0.06 -7.40
N TRP A 67 -7.46 -0.32 -7.93
CA TRP A 67 -6.26 0.33 -7.44
C TRP A 67 -6.20 1.80 -7.83
N ARG A 68 -6.07 2.65 -6.82
CA ARG A 68 -5.86 4.09 -6.96
C ARG A 68 -4.50 4.46 -6.38
N GLU A 69 -3.78 5.27 -7.12
CA GLU A 69 -2.53 5.87 -6.64
C GLU A 69 -2.85 7.06 -5.74
N LEU A 70 -2.21 7.10 -4.57
CA LEU A 70 -2.42 8.12 -3.53
C LEU A 70 -1.26 9.12 -3.45
N THR A 71 -0.21 8.94 -4.24
CA THR A 71 0.97 9.81 -4.21
C THR A 71 0.71 11.10 -4.99
N LEU A 72 -0.01 12.03 -4.37
CA LEU A 72 -0.08 13.44 -4.79
C LEU A 72 1.07 14.20 -4.12
N GLY A 73 2.15 14.46 -4.86
CA GLY A 73 3.18 15.43 -4.49
C GLY A 73 4.05 15.04 -3.28
N ARG A 74 5.33 14.73 -3.57
CA ARG A 74 6.49 14.72 -2.65
C ARG A 74 6.17 14.63 -1.15
N ALA A 75 6.30 13.41 -0.61
CA ALA A 75 6.13 13.03 0.80
C ALA A 75 4.68 12.77 1.25
N ALA A 76 4.02 11.79 0.62
CA ALA A 76 2.93 11.10 1.29
C ALA A 76 3.51 10.28 2.45
N SER A 77 3.48 10.83 3.66
CA SER A 77 3.79 10.11 4.90
C SER A 77 2.96 8.83 4.97
N ALA A 78 3.58 7.74 5.46
CA ALA A 78 2.86 6.52 5.79
C ALA A 78 1.64 6.87 6.66
N PRO A 79 0.46 6.29 6.42
CA PRO A 79 -0.72 6.64 7.20
C PRO A 79 -0.46 6.22 8.65
N ALA A 80 -0.45 7.20 9.56
CA ALA A 80 -0.95 6.94 10.90
C ALA A 80 -2.40 6.45 10.72
N ASP A 81 -2.77 5.45 11.50
CA ASP A 81 -4.12 4.91 11.60
C ASP A 81 -5.10 6.05 11.98
N GLU A 82 -5.58 6.82 11.01
CA GLU A 82 -6.60 7.85 11.22
C GLU A 82 -7.72 7.59 10.20
N ALA A 83 -8.71 6.82 10.65
CA ALA A 83 -10.05 6.92 10.12
C ALA A 83 -10.60 8.30 10.55
N PRO A 84 -11.26 9.07 9.66
CA PRO A 84 -12.09 10.16 10.11
C PRO A 84 -13.17 9.57 11.02
N LYS A 85 -13.16 9.96 12.30
CA LYS A 85 -14.33 9.87 13.17
C LYS A 85 -15.27 10.99 12.73
N ASP A 86 -16.39 10.61 12.13
CA ASP A 86 -17.69 11.29 12.06
C ASP A 86 -18.43 10.76 10.81
N GLY A 87 -19.69 10.30 10.87
CA GLY A 87 -20.65 10.25 11.96
C GLY A 87 -21.80 9.28 11.65
#